data_AF-A0A517IGR5-F1
#
_entry.id   AF-A0A517IGR5-F1
#
_cell.length_a   1.000
_cell.length_b   1.000
_cell.length_c   1.000
_cell.angle_alpha   90.00
_cell.angle_beta   90.00
_cell.angle_gamma   90.00
#
_symmetry.space_group_name_H-M   'P 1'
#
loop_
_entity.id
_entity.type
_entity.pdbx_description
1 polymer ?
#
loop_
_entity_poly.entity_id
_entity_poly.type
_entity_poly.pdbx_seq_one_letter_code
_entity_poly.pdbx_strand_id
1 'polypeptide(L)' 'MKIISCPTCEQDVEWDMNRLEKLEEWWMMACKKCGDQVFSVSEEEKEMILVGIRLTEEYIPDIINAYPIAAPRN' A
#
# COMPACT_ATOMS: atom_id res chain seq x y z
N MET A 1 4.20 -4.94 2.72
CA MET A 1 4.74 -4.63 1.38
C MET A 1 3.83 -5.20 0.32
N LYS A 2 3.37 -4.38 -0.62
CA LYS A 2 2.75 -4.85 -1.87
C LYS A 2 3.68 -4.53 -3.03
N ILE A 3 3.66 -5.35 -4.06
CA ILE A 3 4.37 -5.09 -5.31
C ILE A 3 3.37 -4.45 -6.28
N ILE A 4 3.74 -3.32 -6.86
CA ILE A 4 2.99 -2.64 -7.92
C ILE A 4 3.89 -2.50 -9.13
N SER A 5 3.39 -2.80 -10.32
CA SER A 5 4.18 -2.62 -11.55
C SER A 5 4.17 -1.16 -11.98
N CYS A 6 5.34 -0.60 -12.27
CA CYS A 6 5.46 0.74 -12.83
C CYS A 6 4.79 0.78 -14.22
N PRO A 7 3.85 1.70 -14.48
CA PRO A 7 3.13 1.74 -15.76
C PRO A 7 4.04 2.08 -16.95
N THR A 8 5.20 2.70 -16.70
CA THR A 8 6.08 3.22 -17.75
C THR A 8 7.20 2.24 -18.14
N CYS A 9 7.79 1.53 -17.18
CA CYS A 9 8.89 0.60 -17.46
C CYS A 9 8.56 -0.86 -17.11
N GLU A 10 7.32 -1.13 -16.70
CA GLU A 10 6.76 -2.43 -16.32
C GLU A 10 7.55 -3.16 -15.22
N GLN A 11 8.45 -2.45 -14.55
CA GLN A 11 9.23 -2.99 -13.46
C GLN A 11 8.36 -3.03 -12.20
N ASP A 12 8.42 -4.15 -11.51
CA ASP A 12 7.85 -4.28 -10.17
C ASP A 12 8.54 -3.35 -9.18
N VAL A 13 7.75 -2.50 -8.55
CA VAL A 13 8.16 -1.54 -7.53
C VAL A 13 7.53 -1.96 -6.21
N GLU A 14 8.37 -1.95 -5.17
CA GLU A 14 7.93 -2.23 -3.81
C GLU A 14 7.19 -1.01 -3.25
N TRP A 15 5.88 -1.17 -3.00
CA TRP A 15 5.06 -0.15 -2.37
C TRP A 15 5.20 -0.21 -0.86
N ASP A 16 5.76 0.87 -0.31
CA ASP A 16 5.92 1.12 1.13
C ASP A 16 5.59 2.59 1.43
N MET A 17 4.54 2.81 2.22
CA MET A 17 4.10 4.15 2.65
C MET A 17 5.17 4.92 3.43
N ASN A 18 6.14 4.21 4.02
CA ASN A 18 7.27 4.81 4.71
C ASN A 18 8.36 5.33 3.76
N ARG A 19 8.33 4.93 2.48
CA ARG A 19 9.27 5.36 1.45
C ARG A 19 8.72 6.47 0.56
N LEU A 20 7.57 7.04 0.91
CA LEU A 20 7.06 8.22 0.23
C LEU A 20 7.96 9.42 0.56
N GLU A 21 8.36 10.14 -0.48
CA GLU A 21 9.13 11.37 -0.35
C GLU A 21 8.18 12.57 -0.44
N LYS A 22 8.37 13.57 0.43
CA LYS A 22 7.57 14.80 0.40
C LYS A 22 8.16 15.72 -0.66
N LEU A 23 7.38 16.03 -1.69
CA LEU A 23 7.67 17.05 -2.69
C LEU A 23 6.57 18.10 -2.63
N GLU A 24 6.93 19.30 -2.20
CA GLU A 24 5.98 20.41 -1.99
C GLU A 24 4.83 19.98 -1.05
N GLU A 25 3.60 19.97 -1.57
CA GLU A 25 2.37 19.61 -0.84
C GLU A 25 1.99 18.13 -1.01
N TRP A 26 2.76 17.36 -1.79
CA TRP A 26 2.45 15.98 -2.15
C TRP A 26 3.47 14.99 -1.62
N TRP A 27 3.01 13.78 -1.33
CA TRP A 27 3.83 12.62 -0.98
C TRP A 27 3.86 11.65 -2.14
N MET A 28 5.06 11.30 -2.61
CA MET A 28 5.20 10.61 -3.89
C MET A 28 6.17 9.44 -3.82
N MET A 29 5.94 8.50 -4.74
CA MET A 29 6.81 7.36 -4.99
C MET A 29 7.24 7.38 -6.44
N ALA A 30 8.55 7.41 -6.65
CA ALA A 30 9.16 7.26 -7.96
C ALA A 30 9.63 5.81 -8.20
N CYS A 31 9.56 5.37 -9.44
CA CYS A 31 10.19 4.13 -9.85
C CYS A 31 11.71 4.28 -9.79
N LYS A 32 12.41 3.40 -9.07
CA LYS A 32 13.88 3.44 -8.96
C LYS A 32 14.62 3.23 -10.29
N LYS A 33 13.96 2.68 -11.30
CA LYS A 33 14.56 2.35 -12.60
C LYS A 33 14.43 3.50 -13.60
N CYS A 34 13.22 4.03 -13.79
CA CYS A 34 12.97 5.09 -14.78
C CYS A 34 12.78 6.48 -14.16
N GLY A 35 12.70 6.60 -12.84
CA GLY A 35 12.45 7.85 -12.13
C GLY A 35 11.01 8.37 -12.24
N ASP A 36 10.15 7.64 -12.95
CA ASP A 36 8.77 8.08 -13.20
C ASP A 36 7.92 8.01 -11.93
N GLN A 37 6.99 8.95 -11.78
CA GLN A 37 6.09 8.95 -10.64
C GLN A 37 5.06 7.83 -10.79
N VAL A 38 5.15 6.86 -9.89
CA VAL A 38 4.25 5.70 -9.87
C VAL A 38 3.00 6.01 -9.05
N PHE A 39 3.14 6.85 -8.02
CA PHE A 39 2.06 7.14 -7.09
C PHE A 39 2.28 8.50 -6.41
N SER A 40 1.21 9.26 -6.24
CA SER A 40 1.19 10.53 -5.52
C SER A 40 -0.08 10.63 -4.68
N VAL A 41 0.06 11.09 -3.44
CA VAL A 41 -1.05 11.37 -2.52
C VAL A 41 -0.79 12.65 -1.75
N SER A 42 -1.85 13.36 -1.41
CA SER A 42 -1.80 14.49 -0.49
C SER A 42 -1.47 14.03 0.94
N GLU A 43 -1.15 14.98 1.81
CA GLU A 43 -0.91 14.71 3.23
C GLU A 43 -2.15 14.12 3.93
N GLU A 44 -3.34 14.65 3.63
CA GLU A 44 -4.61 14.14 4.16
C GLU A 44 -4.90 12.70 3.69
N GLU A 45 -4.74 12.42 2.39
CA GLU A 45 -4.92 11.07 1.84
C GLU A 45 -3.93 10.07 2.46
N LYS A 46 -2.67 10.49 2.65
CA LYS A 46 -1.66 9.66 3.32
C LYS A 46 -2.10 9.30 4.74
N GLU A 47 -2.61 10.26 5.51
CA GLU A 47 -3.10 10.03 6.87
C GLU A 47 -4.30 9.08 6.89
N MET A 48 -5.27 9.27 5.98
CA MET A 48 -6.42 8.38 5.85
C MET A 48 -6.01 6.94 5.51
N ILE A 49 -5.06 6.75 4.59
CA ILE A 49 -4.52 5.42 4.24
C ILE A 49 -3.86 4.78 5.48
N LEU A 50 -3.07 5.54 6.24
CA LEU A 50 -2.41 5.03 7.45
C LEU A 50 -3.42 4.65 8.54
N VAL A 51 -4.48 5.42 8.72
CA VAL A 51 -5.59 5.06 9.62
C VAL A 51 -6.25 3.77 9.14
N GLY A 52 -6.55 3.67 7.85
CA GLY A 52 -7.12 2.45 7.26
C GLY A 52 -6.25 1.21 7.49
N ILE A 53 -4.93 1.31 7.30
CA ILE A 53 -3.98 0.22 7.57
C ILE A 53 -4.02 -0.18 9.05
N ARG A 54 -3.94 0.77 9.98
CA ARG A 54 -3.98 0.48 11.42
C ARG A 54 -5.28 -0.21 11.84
N LEU A 55 -6.43 0.30 11.40
CA LEU A 55 -7.72 -0.33 11.66
C LEU A 55 -7.77 -1.74 11.06
N THR A 56 -7.25 -1.91 9.86
CA THR A 56 -7.17 -3.22 9.22
C THR A 56 -6.32 -4.19 10.04
N GLU A 57 -5.14 -3.79 10.53
CA GLU A 57 -4.28 -4.61 11.37
C GLU A 57 -4.91 -4.94 12.73
N GLU A 58 -5.65 -4.00 13.32
CA GLU A 58 -6.34 -4.18 14.61
C GLU A 58 -7.53 -5.15 14.49
N TYR A 59 -8.35 -5.03 13.43
CA TYR A 59 -9.63 -5.73 13.33
C TYR A 59 -9.64 -6.95 12.39
N ILE A 60 -8.68 -7.11 11.46
CA ILE A 60 -8.59 -8.32 10.61
C ILE A 60 -8.41 -9.62 11.40
N PRO A 61 -7.56 -9.69 12.46
CA PRO A 61 -7.37 -10.94 13.19
C PRO A 61 -8.68 -11.51 13.71
N ASP A 62 -9.55 -10.64 14.22
CA ASP A 62 -10.87 -11.01 14.72
C ASP A 62 -11.81 -11.46 13.61
N ILE A 63 -11.74 -10.84 12.42
CA ILE A 63 -12.55 -11.24 11.25
C ILE A 63 -12.13 -12.62 10.71
N ILE A 64 -10.84 -12.91 10.61
CA ILE A 64 -10.33 -14.23 10.17
C ILE A 64 -10.75 -15.31 11.18
N ASN A 65 -10.67 -15.00 12.48
CA ASN A 65 -11.06 -15.93 13.54
C ASN A 65 -12.59 -16.10 13.67
N ALA A 66 -13.38 -15.08 13.32
CA ALA A 66 -14.84 -15.15 13.31
C ALA A 66 -15.40 -16.00 12.16
N TYR A 67 -14.67 -16.07 11.04
CA TYR A 67 -15.01 -16.89 9.88
C TYR A 67 -13.88 -17.85 9.54
N PRO A 68 -13.65 -18.89 10.38
CA PRO A 68 -12.67 -19.90 10.05
C PRO A 68 -13.11 -20.55 8.74
N ILE A 69 -12.28 -20.42 7.71
CA ILE A 69 -12.50 -21.06 6.40
C ILE A 69 -12.59 -22.56 6.70
N ALA A 70 -13.80 -23.11 6.69
CA ALA A 70 -14.02 -24.54 6.89
C ALA A 70 -13.20 -25.26 5.81
N ALA A 71 -12.19 -26.02 6.24
CA ALA A 71 -11.37 -26.81 5.33
C ALA A 71 -12.28 -27.68 4.46
N PRO A 72 -12.00 -27.81 3.15
CA PRO A 72 -12.81 -28.66 2.28
C PRO A 72 -12.83 -30.07 2.86
N ARG A 73 -14.04 -30.59 3.09
CA ARG A 73 -14.24 -31.98 3.48
C ARG A 73 -13.85 -32.84 2.29
N ASN A 74 -12.73 -33.56 2.41
CA ASN A 74 -12.35 -34.64 1.51
C ASN A 74 -13.35 -35.80 1.64
#